data_AF-A0A399SUN5-F1
#
_entry.id   AF-A0A399SUN5-F1
#
_cell.length_a   1.000
_cell.length_b   1.000
_cell.length_c   1.000
_cell.angle_alpha   90.00
_cell.angle_beta   90.00
_cell.angle_gamma   90.00
#
_symmetry.space_group_name_H-M   'P 1'
#
loop_
_entity.id
_entity.type
_entity.pdbx_description
1 polymer ?
#
loop_
_entity_poly.entity_id
_entity_poly.type
_entity_poly.pdbx_seq_one_letter_code
_entity_poly.pdbx_strand_id
1 'polypeptide(L)'
;MNDLKKDNTEEKILNAAQNVFIEKGMDGARMQAIADEAGINKALLHYYFRTKEKLFNAIFSKVFAQIFPNLMTMVRSERPLEEKLGIFVETYIDLLQKNPFLPTFILKEMNRNPDFLAGVIKGSGVNPTEVIAMFEKEMDAGRIRRMDPRDILVNILGLSIFPIAAGPLITIMFFENDKAAYKAFIERRKKTVTEFVLNSILIK
;
A
#
# COMPACT_ATOMS: atom_id res chain seq x y z
N MET A 1 -4.60 31.03 16.83
CA MET A 1 -3.28 31.18 16.17
C MET A 1 -2.28 30.06 16.50
N ASN A 2 -2.55 29.18 17.49
CA ASN A 2 -1.66 28.06 17.86
C ASN A 2 -1.84 26.79 17.02
N ASP A 3 -3.01 26.56 16.42
CA ASP A 3 -3.27 25.30 15.69
C ASP A 3 -2.60 25.27 14.30
N LEU A 4 -2.54 26.42 13.61
CA LEU A 4 -1.87 26.53 12.30
C LEU A 4 -0.35 26.28 12.35
N LYS A 5 0.31 26.61 13.47
CA LYS A 5 1.73 26.28 13.68
C LYS A 5 1.95 24.81 14.05
N LYS A 6 0.96 24.19 14.70
CA LYS A 6 1.03 22.78 15.09
C LYS A 6 0.93 21.87 13.87
N ASP A 7 -0.01 22.12 12.97
CA ASP A 7 -0.18 21.35 11.73
C ASP A 7 1.07 21.37 10.85
N ASN A 8 1.69 22.54 10.69
CA ASN A 8 2.92 22.65 9.90
C ASN A 8 4.10 21.88 10.53
N THR A 9 4.19 21.86 11.86
CA THR A 9 5.27 21.13 12.55
C THR A 9 5.05 19.62 12.50
N GLU A 10 3.82 19.17 12.68
CA GLU A 10 3.46 17.75 12.56
C GLU A 10 3.75 17.23 11.15
N GLU A 11 3.36 17.97 10.12
CA GLU A 11 3.64 17.60 8.74
C GLU A 11 5.14 17.56 8.44
N LYS A 12 5.93 18.53 8.93
CA LYS A 12 7.39 18.50 8.83
C LYS A 12 7.98 17.25 9.45
N ILE A 13 7.50 16.87 10.64
CA ILE A 13 7.94 15.65 11.32
C ILE A 13 7.60 14.41 10.49
N LEU A 14 6.37 14.32 9.96
CA LEU A 14 5.94 13.17 9.16
C LEU A 14 6.76 13.04 7.87
N ASN A 15 7.04 14.15 7.18
CA ASN A 15 7.85 14.14 5.96
C ASN A 15 9.31 13.75 6.25
N ALA A 16 9.92 14.30 7.30
CA ALA A 16 11.26 13.93 7.74
C ALA A 16 11.34 12.45 8.13
N ALA A 17 10.36 11.97 8.88
CA ALA A 17 10.28 10.57 9.28
C ALA A 17 10.14 9.65 8.06
N GLN A 18 9.33 10.01 7.08
CA GLN A 18 9.19 9.27 5.83
C GLN A 18 10.53 9.13 5.10
N ASN A 19 11.30 10.21 4.97
CA ASN A 19 12.64 10.19 4.37
C ASN A 19 13.57 9.22 5.11
N VAL A 20 13.63 9.35 6.43
CA VAL A 20 14.50 8.50 7.27
C VAL A 20 14.08 7.02 7.21
N PHE A 21 12.77 6.73 7.15
CA PHE A 21 12.27 5.37 7.00
C PHE A 21 12.56 4.78 5.62
N ILE A 22 12.51 5.57 4.55
CA ILE A 22 12.89 5.13 3.20
C ILE A 22 14.37 4.77 3.15
N GLU A 23 15.24 5.58 3.76
CA GLU A 23 16.69 5.38 3.72
C GLU A 23 17.16 4.23 4.64
N LYS A 24 16.64 4.20 5.89
CA LYS A 24 17.21 3.34 6.95
C LYS A 24 16.29 2.19 7.35
N GLY A 25 15.09 2.12 6.78
CA GLY A 25 14.04 1.21 7.21
C GLY A 25 13.53 1.53 8.62
N MET A 26 12.48 0.82 9.03
CA MET A 26 11.87 1.04 10.35
C MET A 26 12.84 0.70 11.49
N ASP A 27 13.60 -0.40 11.39
CA ASP A 27 14.52 -0.82 12.46
C ASP A 27 15.71 0.13 12.60
N GLY A 28 16.30 0.55 11.48
CA GLY A 28 17.47 1.44 11.45
C GLY A 28 17.15 2.89 11.78
N ALA A 29 15.90 3.34 11.57
CA ALA A 29 15.48 4.68 11.91
C ALA A 29 15.55 4.95 13.42
N ARG A 30 16.21 6.03 13.82
CA ARG A 30 16.30 6.51 15.20
C ARG A 30 15.51 7.80 15.34
N MET A 31 14.81 7.96 16.47
CA MET A 31 14.06 9.20 16.76
C MET A 31 14.95 10.45 16.69
N GLN A 32 16.23 10.35 17.04
CA GLN A 32 17.17 11.46 16.92
C GLN A 32 17.38 11.88 15.45
N ALA A 33 17.66 10.92 14.57
CA ALA A 33 17.86 11.20 13.15
C ALA A 33 16.63 11.85 12.48
N ILE A 34 15.43 11.47 12.92
CA ILE A 34 14.18 12.07 12.45
C ILE A 34 14.03 13.52 12.93
N ALA A 35 14.39 13.79 14.19
CA ALA A 35 14.36 15.14 14.75
C ALA A 35 15.37 16.05 14.01
N ASP A 36 16.57 15.53 13.75
CA ASP A 36 17.62 16.24 13.03
C ASP A 36 17.17 16.56 11.59
N GLU A 37 16.61 15.58 10.86
CA GLU A 37 16.04 15.75 9.52
C GLU A 37 14.88 16.77 9.50
N ALA A 38 14.03 16.76 10.53
CA ALA A 38 12.93 17.72 10.68
C ALA A 38 13.38 19.12 11.11
N GLY A 39 14.66 19.30 11.48
CA GLY A 39 15.19 20.56 12.01
C GLY A 39 14.58 20.94 13.37
N ILE A 40 14.20 19.94 14.19
CA ILE A 40 13.62 20.16 15.52
C ILE A 40 14.42 19.40 16.60
N ASN A 41 14.22 19.77 17.86
CA ASN A 41 14.78 18.97 18.95
C ASN A 41 13.95 17.70 19.20
N LYS A 42 14.62 16.67 19.75
CA LYS A 42 14.01 15.36 20.03
C LYS A 42 12.87 15.42 21.06
N ALA A 43 12.90 16.36 22.00
CA ALA A 43 11.82 16.52 22.98
C ALA A 43 10.51 16.97 22.30
N LEU A 44 10.61 17.89 21.33
CA LEU A 44 9.47 18.31 20.50
C LEU A 44 8.95 17.17 19.64
N LEU A 45 9.84 16.37 19.04
CA LEU A 45 9.42 15.15 18.32
C LEU A 45 8.62 14.21 19.23
N HIS A 46 9.08 13.95 20.46
CA HIS A 46 8.36 13.09 21.41
C HIS A 46 7.04 13.69 21.90
N TYR A 47 6.93 15.03 21.94
CA TYR A 47 5.68 15.72 22.26
C TYR A 47 4.59 15.41 21.22
N TYR A 48 4.92 15.45 19.92
CA TYR A 48 3.99 15.08 18.85
C TYR A 48 3.81 13.57 18.74
N PHE A 49 4.93 12.83 18.67
CA PHE A 49 4.94 11.39 18.45
C PHE A 49 5.77 10.70 19.52
N ARG A 50 5.06 10.20 20.55
CA ARG A 50 5.69 9.55 21.71
C ARG A 50 6.65 8.41 21.34
N THR A 51 6.32 7.63 20.31
CA THR A 51 7.09 6.47 19.88
C THR A 51 7.30 6.47 18.36
N LYS A 52 8.38 5.81 17.93
CA LYS A 52 8.69 5.59 16.51
C LYS A 52 7.57 4.85 15.79
N GLU A 53 6.92 3.90 16.47
CA GLU A 53 5.77 3.16 15.94
C GLU A 53 4.56 4.07 15.70
N LYS A 54 4.24 4.99 16.63
CA LYS A 54 3.14 5.95 16.43
C LYS A 54 3.39 6.87 15.24
N LEU A 55 4.63 7.33 15.10
CA LEU A 55 5.04 8.17 13.98
C LEU A 55 4.91 7.41 12.65
N PHE A 56 5.41 6.19 12.62
CA PHE A 56 5.31 5.31 11.49
C PHE A 56 3.84 5.05 11.12
N ASN A 57 3.01 4.64 12.08
CA ASN A 57 1.56 4.46 11.94
C ASN A 57 0.86 5.69 11.36
N ALA A 58 1.21 6.89 11.81
CA ALA A 58 0.63 8.14 11.29
C ALA A 58 0.98 8.37 9.80
N ILE A 59 2.20 8.04 9.37
CA ILE A 59 2.60 8.10 7.95
C ILE A 59 1.75 7.12 7.12
N PHE A 60 1.54 5.88 7.59
CA PHE A 60 0.67 4.94 6.87
C PHE A 60 -0.76 5.43 6.76
N SER A 61 -1.32 5.95 7.86
CA SER A 61 -2.65 6.52 7.84
C SER A 61 -2.76 7.63 6.78
N LYS A 62 -1.75 8.50 6.68
CA LYS A 62 -1.69 9.55 5.65
C LYS A 62 -1.65 8.97 4.23
N VAL A 63 -0.78 7.99 3.98
CA VAL A 63 -0.66 7.34 2.67
C VAL A 63 -1.97 6.66 2.26
N PHE A 64 -2.57 5.88 3.15
CA PHE A 64 -3.80 5.15 2.86
C PHE A 64 -5.01 6.07 2.71
N ALA A 65 -5.11 7.15 3.50
CA ALA A 65 -6.17 8.15 3.38
C ALA A 65 -6.18 8.86 2.02
N GLN A 66 -5.04 8.95 1.33
CA GLN A 66 -4.96 9.54 -0.02
C GLN A 66 -5.42 8.58 -1.13
N ILE A 67 -5.43 7.28 -0.87
CA ILE A 67 -5.57 6.24 -1.91
C ILE A 67 -6.92 5.56 -1.85
N PHE A 68 -7.33 5.17 -0.64
CA PHE A 68 -8.53 4.38 -0.44
C PHE A 68 -9.85 5.06 -0.83
N PRO A 69 -10.02 6.39 -0.69
CA PRO A 69 -11.22 7.06 -1.21
C PRO A 69 -11.38 6.91 -2.74
N ASN A 70 -10.26 7.03 -3.47
CA ASN A 70 -10.26 6.85 -4.93
C ASN A 70 -10.55 5.38 -5.30
N LEU A 71 -10.04 4.43 -4.51
CA LEU A 71 -10.35 3.01 -4.68
C LEU A 71 -11.84 2.74 -4.55
N MET A 72 -12.49 3.25 -3.49
CA MET A 72 -13.92 3.03 -3.28
C MET A 72 -14.78 3.72 -4.34
N THR A 73 -14.33 4.87 -4.85
CA THR A 73 -14.96 5.54 -5.99
C THR A 73 -14.92 4.67 -7.25
N MET A 74 -13.79 4.01 -7.49
CA MET A 74 -13.62 3.07 -8.59
C MET A 74 -14.52 1.83 -8.41
N VAL A 75 -14.56 1.23 -7.22
CA VAL A 75 -15.41 0.06 -6.89
C VAL A 75 -16.89 0.36 -7.18
N ARG A 76 -17.36 1.56 -6.80
CA ARG A 76 -18.75 2.02 -6.96
C ARG A 76 -19.09 2.52 -8.37
N SER A 77 -18.11 2.66 -9.26
CA SER A 77 -18.37 3.13 -10.62
C SER A 77 -19.09 2.07 -11.46
N GLU A 78 -19.70 2.48 -12.57
CA GLU A 78 -20.34 1.58 -13.55
C GLU A 78 -19.34 1.02 -14.58
N ARG A 79 -18.03 1.14 -14.34
CA ARG A 79 -17.00 0.58 -15.22
C ARG A 79 -17.05 -0.96 -15.23
N PRO A 80 -16.70 -1.62 -16.35
CA PRO A 80 -16.54 -3.07 -16.40
C PRO A 80 -15.54 -3.59 -15.36
N LEU A 81 -15.75 -4.81 -14.86
CA LEU A 81 -14.88 -5.42 -13.84
C LEU A 81 -13.42 -5.47 -14.30
N GLU A 82 -13.18 -5.75 -15.57
CA GLU A 82 -11.86 -5.86 -16.17
C GLU A 82 -11.08 -4.54 -16.05
N GLU A 83 -11.76 -3.44 -16.34
CA GLU A 83 -11.19 -2.10 -16.23
C GLU A 83 -10.92 -1.75 -14.76
N LYS A 84 -11.87 -2.06 -13.87
CA LYS A 84 -11.72 -1.87 -12.42
C LYS A 84 -10.49 -2.60 -11.88
N LEU A 85 -10.30 -3.87 -12.27
CA LEU A 85 -9.16 -4.68 -11.86
C LEU A 85 -7.85 -4.15 -12.44
N GLY A 86 -7.83 -3.71 -13.71
CA GLY A 86 -6.68 -3.06 -14.32
C GLY A 86 -6.23 -1.83 -13.52
N ILE A 87 -7.16 -0.90 -13.27
CA ILE A 87 -6.90 0.32 -12.50
C ILE A 87 -6.42 -0.01 -11.08
N PHE A 88 -7.04 -1.00 -10.42
CA PHE A 88 -6.66 -1.39 -9.06
C PHE A 88 -5.23 -1.92 -9.00
N VAL A 89 -4.89 -2.90 -9.86
CA VAL A 89 -3.57 -3.52 -9.90
C VAL A 89 -2.49 -2.49 -10.21
N GLU A 90 -2.73 -1.63 -11.21
CA GLU A 90 -1.80 -0.56 -11.58
C GLU A 90 -1.57 0.41 -10.41
N THR A 91 -2.65 0.91 -9.81
CA THR A 91 -2.59 1.86 -8.68
C THR A 91 -1.88 1.24 -7.48
N TYR A 92 -2.13 -0.04 -7.19
CA TYR A 92 -1.51 -0.73 -6.07
C TYR A 92 -0.02 -0.98 -6.29
N ILE A 93 0.40 -1.40 -7.48
CA ILE A 93 1.82 -1.57 -7.82
C ILE A 93 2.55 -0.22 -7.79
N ASP A 94 1.94 0.83 -8.34
CA ASP A 94 2.47 2.20 -8.28
C ASP A 94 2.71 2.67 -6.85
N LEU A 95 1.73 2.41 -5.97
CA LEU A 95 1.81 2.74 -4.55
C LEU A 95 3.02 2.06 -3.90
N LEU A 96 3.19 0.76 -4.13
CA LEU A 96 4.29 -0.03 -3.59
C LEU A 96 5.65 0.43 -4.11
N GLN A 97 5.75 0.80 -5.40
CA GLN A 97 6.98 1.32 -6.01
C GLN A 97 7.35 2.72 -5.50
N LYS A 98 6.37 3.62 -5.38
CA LYS A 98 6.57 5.00 -4.90
C LYS A 98 6.91 5.06 -3.42
N ASN A 99 6.58 4.02 -2.65
CA ASN A 99 6.79 3.98 -1.21
C ASN A 99 7.51 2.68 -0.79
N PRO A 100 8.85 2.61 -0.92
CA PRO A 100 9.65 1.40 -0.69
C PRO A 100 9.52 0.78 0.71
N PHE A 101 9.01 1.54 1.69
CA PHE A 101 8.75 1.07 3.05
C PHE A 101 7.44 0.29 3.19
N LEU A 102 6.46 0.47 2.28
CA LEU A 102 5.15 -0.18 2.36
C LEU A 102 5.21 -1.71 2.22
N PRO A 103 5.95 -2.31 1.27
CA PRO A 103 5.98 -3.77 1.14
C PRO A 103 6.50 -4.44 2.42
N THR A 104 7.59 -3.91 2.99
CA THR A 104 8.16 -4.40 4.25
C THR A 104 7.19 -4.25 5.40
N PHE A 105 6.49 -3.12 5.50
CA PHE A 105 5.45 -2.92 6.50
C PHE A 105 4.33 -3.96 6.42
N ILE A 106 3.79 -4.14 5.20
CA ILE A 106 2.68 -5.06 4.96
C ILE A 106 3.08 -6.48 5.36
N LEU A 107 4.31 -6.92 5.08
CA LEU A 107 4.74 -8.27 5.44
C LEU A 107 5.14 -8.41 6.91
N LYS A 108 5.81 -7.41 7.48
CA LYS A 108 6.45 -7.51 8.81
C LYS A 108 5.55 -7.02 9.94
N GLU A 109 4.90 -5.88 9.75
CA GLU A 109 4.20 -5.18 10.84
C GLU A 109 2.69 -5.44 10.84
N MET A 110 2.08 -5.78 9.70
CA MET A 110 0.65 -6.19 9.69
C MET A 110 0.36 -7.38 10.59
N ASN A 111 1.30 -8.33 10.66
CA ASN A 111 1.16 -9.49 11.54
C ASN A 111 1.34 -9.14 13.02
N ARG A 112 1.98 -8.00 13.34
CA ARG A 112 2.22 -7.56 14.71
C ARG A 112 1.08 -6.71 15.26
N ASN A 113 0.45 -5.90 14.42
CA ASN A 113 -0.66 -5.03 14.82
C ASN A 113 -1.77 -5.00 13.75
N PRO A 114 -2.48 -6.13 13.53
CA PRO A 114 -3.51 -6.22 12.50
C PRO A 114 -4.70 -5.30 12.78
N ASP A 115 -5.04 -5.09 14.05
CA ASP A 115 -6.17 -4.25 14.46
C ASP A 115 -5.94 -2.78 14.12
N PHE A 116 -4.71 -2.28 14.26
CA PHE A 116 -4.37 -0.92 13.84
C PHE A 116 -4.63 -0.74 12.35
N LEU A 117 -4.11 -1.63 11.50
CA LEU A 117 -4.31 -1.50 10.06
C LEU A 117 -5.78 -1.68 9.67
N ALA A 118 -6.50 -2.63 10.28
CA ALA A 118 -7.92 -2.77 10.07
C ALA A 118 -8.68 -1.48 10.43
N GLY A 119 -8.27 -0.80 11.51
CA GLY A 119 -8.79 0.52 11.90
C GLY A 119 -8.51 1.60 10.86
N VAL A 120 -7.29 1.66 10.33
CA VAL A 120 -6.91 2.63 9.27
C VAL A 120 -7.70 2.37 7.98
N ILE A 121 -7.78 1.12 7.53
CA ILE A 121 -8.53 0.72 6.34
C ILE A 121 -10.01 1.10 6.51
N LYS A 122 -10.64 0.75 7.63
CA LYS A 122 -12.04 1.12 7.91
C LYS A 122 -12.22 2.65 7.98
N GLY A 123 -11.31 3.35 8.67
CA GLY A 123 -11.35 4.81 8.83
C GLY A 123 -11.16 5.59 7.53
N SER A 124 -10.55 4.96 6.52
CA SER A 124 -10.39 5.54 5.18
C SER A 124 -11.61 5.38 4.27
N GLY A 125 -12.67 4.72 4.75
CA GLY A 125 -13.90 4.47 4.01
C GLY A 125 -13.91 3.18 3.18
N VAL A 126 -12.85 2.36 3.24
CA VAL A 126 -12.87 1.03 2.61
C VAL A 126 -13.87 0.15 3.34
N ASN A 127 -14.76 -0.45 2.55
CA ASN A 127 -15.73 -1.42 3.03
C ASN A 127 -15.50 -2.75 2.31
N PRO A 128 -14.88 -3.75 2.99
CA PRO A 128 -14.64 -5.07 2.38
C PRO A 128 -15.93 -5.72 1.83
N THR A 129 -17.07 -5.48 2.47
CA THR A 129 -18.36 -6.03 2.04
C THR A 129 -18.78 -5.47 0.68
N GLU A 130 -18.53 -4.19 0.40
CA GLU A 130 -18.83 -3.59 -0.92
C GLU A 130 -17.95 -4.18 -2.02
N VAL A 131 -16.68 -4.43 -1.71
CA VAL A 131 -15.74 -5.05 -2.66
C VAL A 131 -16.15 -6.50 -2.95
N ILE A 132 -16.53 -7.26 -1.93
CA ILE A 132 -17.03 -8.64 -2.09
C ILE A 132 -18.32 -8.66 -2.91
N ALA A 133 -19.29 -7.80 -2.58
CA ALA A 133 -20.57 -7.69 -3.27
C ALA A 133 -20.41 -7.32 -4.76
N MET A 134 -19.38 -6.52 -5.09
CA MET A 134 -19.05 -6.21 -6.49
C MET A 134 -18.75 -7.50 -7.28
N PHE A 135 -17.93 -8.41 -6.76
CA PHE A 135 -17.64 -9.68 -7.43
C PHE A 135 -18.86 -10.60 -7.47
N GLU A 136 -19.64 -10.65 -6.38
CA GLU A 136 -20.87 -11.46 -6.33
C GLU A 136 -21.87 -11.04 -7.41
N LYS A 137 -22.05 -9.74 -7.65
CA LYS A 137 -22.89 -9.20 -8.74
C LYS A 137 -22.42 -9.65 -10.12
N GLU A 138 -21.10 -9.72 -10.34
CA GLU A 138 -20.51 -10.18 -11.61
C GLU A 138 -20.71 -11.69 -11.82
N MET A 139 -20.66 -12.47 -10.73
CA MET A 139 -20.97 -13.89 -10.73
C MET A 139 -22.46 -14.17 -10.97
N ASP A 140 -23.35 -13.40 -10.33
CA ASP A 140 -24.80 -13.50 -10.51
C ASP A 140 -25.21 -13.20 -11.96
N ALA A 141 -24.51 -12.24 -12.59
CA ALA A 141 -24.70 -11.90 -13.99
C ALA A 141 -24.05 -12.88 -14.97
N GLY A 142 -23.35 -13.92 -14.49
CA GLY A 142 -22.69 -14.92 -15.32
C GLY A 142 -21.50 -14.39 -16.13
N ARG A 143 -20.90 -13.26 -15.73
CA ARG A 143 -19.72 -12.69 -16.40
C ARG A 143 -18.41 -13.32 -15.92
N ILE A 144 -18.37 -13.77 -14.66
CA ILE A 144 -17.24 -14.48 -14.07
C ILE A 144 -17.70 -15.77 -13.38
N ARG A 145 -16.77 -16.71 -13.21
CA ARG A 145 -16.98 -17.99 -12.53
C ARG A 145 -17.33 -17.79 -11.05
N ARG A 146 -18.18 -18.67 -10.52
CA ARG A 146 -18.48 -18.74 -9.08
C ARG A 146 -17.24 -19.22 -8.31
N MET A 147 -16.81 -18.41 -7.34
CA MET A 147 -15.71 -18.72 -6.41
C MET A 147 -15.79 -17.78 -5.20
N ASP A 148 -14.95 -17.96 -4.18
CA ASP A 148 -14.85 -16.98 -3.08
C ASP A 148 -14.13 -15.72 -3.58
N PRO A 149 -14.75 -14.52 -3.52
CA PRO A 149 -14.08 -13.26 -3.88
C PRO A 149 -12.80 -12.99 -3.08
N ARG A 150 -12.67 -13.56 -1.87
CA ARG A 150 -11.47 -13.43 -1.03
C ARG A 150 -10.25 -14.05 -1.70
N ASP A 151 -10.42 -15.16 -2.42
CA ASP A 151 -9.31 -15.78 -3.16
C ASP A 151 -8.80 -14.85 -4.26
N ILE A 152 -9.70 -14.19 -4.98
CA ILE A 152 -9.35 -13.22 -6.03
C ILE A 152 -8.54 -12.06 -5.41
N LEU A 153 -9.04 -11.50 -4.31
CA LEU A 153 -8.40 -10.38 -3.62
C LEU A 153 -7.01 -10.73 -3.08
N VAL A 154 -6.89 -11.86 -2.36
CA VAL A 154 -5.61 -12.31 -1.80
C VAL A 154 -4.61 -12.63 -2.91
N ASN A 155 -5.05 -13.22 -4.03
CA ASN A 155 -4.18 -13.47 -5.19
C ASN A 155 -3.67 -12.18 -5.82
N ILE A 156 -4.53 -11.17 -6.03
CA ILE A 156 -4.10 -9.86 -6.54
C ILE A 156 -3.04 -9.25 -5.63
N LEU A 157 -3.30 -9.23 -4.31
CA LEU A 157 -2.38 -8.67 -3.33
C LEU A 157 -1.04 -9.42 -3.35
N GLY A 158 -1.06 -10.76 -3.29
CA GLY A 158 0.13 -11.61 -3.30
C GLY A 158 0.97 -11.45 -4.57
N LEU A 159 0.33 -11.49 -5.74
CA LEU A 159 0.98 -11.34 -7.05
C LEU A 159 1.57 -9.94 -7.27
N SER A 160 1.09 -8.94 -6.54
CA SER A 160 1.56 -7.55 -6.62
C SER A 160 2.67 -7.27 -5.62
N ILE A 161 2.50 -7.68 -4.35
CA ILE A 161 3.44 -7.33 -3.28
C ILE A 161 4.70 -8.18 -3.27
N PHE A 162 4.57 -9.50 -3.45
CA PHE A 162 5.70 -10.41 -3.29
C PHE A 162 6.89 -10.07 -4.22
N PRO A 163 6.67 -9.79 -5.52
CA PRO A 163 7.77 -9.44 -6.43
C PRO A 163 8.53 -8.18 -6.01
N ILE A 164 7.85 -7.22 -5.37
CA ILE A 164 8.43 -5.96 -4.93
C ILE A 164 9.15 -6.16 -3.59
N ALA A 165 8.50 -6.83 -2.64
CA ALA A 165 9.08 -7.10 -1.33
C ALA A 165 10.32 -8.01 -1.41
N ALA A 166 10.29 -9.02 -2.27
CA ALA A 166 11.42 -9.90 -2.56
C ALA A 166 12.35 -9.33 -3.66
N GLY A 167 12.23 -8.04 -3.99
CA GLY A 167 12.92 -7.40 -5.10
C GLY A 167 14.44 -7.63 -5.16
N PRO A 168 15.20 -7.43 -4.06
CA PRO A 168 16.64 -7.70 -4.05
C PRO A 168 16.98 -9.15 -4.41
N LEU A 169 16.25 -10.11 -3.83
CA LEU A 169 16.43 -11.53 -4.11
C LEU A 169 16.11 -11.86 -5.57
N ILE A 170 14.98 -11.37 -6.08
CA ILE A 170 14.55 -11.60 -7.46
C ILE A 170 15.54 -11.00 -8.46
N THR A 171 16.08 -9.81 -8.18
CA THR A 171 17.07 -9.15 -9.03
C THR A 171 18.36 -9.97 -9.11
N ILE A 172 18.83 -10.53 -7.98
CA ILE A 172 20.00 -11.42 -7.94
C ILE A 172 19.73 -12.72 -8.70
N MET A 173 18.60 -13.38 -8.39
CA MET A 173 18.31 -14.74 -8.83
C MET A 173 17.87 -14.85 -10.29
N PHE A 174 17.11 -13.87 -10.79
CA PHE A 174 16.43 -13.98 -12.08
C PHE A 174 16.83 -12.90 -13.09
N PHE A 175 17.64 -11.92 -12.68
CA PHE A 175 18.05 -10.80 -13.54
C PHE A 175 19.55 -10.51 -13.48
N GLU A 176 20.38 -11.40 -12.92
CA GLU A 176 21.84 -11.23 -12.87
C GLU A 176 22.29 -9.87 -12.28
N ASN A 177 21.57 -9.38 -11.28
CA ASN A 177 21.74 -8.04 -10.69
C ASN A 177 21.39 -6.83 -11.60
N ASP A 178 20.76 -7.03 -12.75
CA ASP A 178 20.26 -5.95 -13.60
C ASP A 178 18.99 -5.30 -13.01
N LYS A 179 19.20 -4.14 -12.36
CA LYS A 179 18.12 -3.34 -11.76
C LYS A 179 17.18 -2.72 -12.80
N ALA A 180 17.66 -2.41 -14.00
CA ALA A 180 16.84 -1.82 -15.05
C ALA A 180 15.89 -2.87 -15.63
N ALA A 181 16.39 -4.09 -15.88
CA ALA A 181 15.56 -5.22 -16.29
C ALA A 181 14.50 -5.58 -15.23
N TYR A 182 14.88 -5.61 -13.95
CA TYR A 182 13.93 -5.81 -12.85
C TYR A 182 12.84 -4.72 -12.81
N LYS A 183 13.22 -3.45 -12.98
CA LYS A 183 12.24 -2.35 -13.02
C LYS A 183 11.26 -2.52 -14.19
N ALA A 184 11.75 -2.83 -15.39
CA ALA A 184 10.90 -3.10 -16.55
C ALA A 184 10.00 -4.34 -16.34
N PHE A 185 10.47 -5.34 -15.61
CA PHE A 185 9.66 -6.47 -15.18
C PHE A 185 8.50 -6.04 -14.28
N ILE A 186 8.74 -5.22 -13.25
CA ILE A 186 7.67 -4.72 -12.36
C ILE A 186 6.66 -3.86 -13.12
N GLU A 187 7.10 -2.99 -14.04
CA GLU A 187 6.17 -2.21 -14.87
C GLU A 187 5.27 -3.12 -15.72
N ARG A 188 5.84 -4.14 -16.37
CA ARG A 188 5.06 -5.12 -17.15
C ARG A 188 4.07 -5.90 -16.27
N ARG A 189 4.39 -6.14 -15.00
CA ARG A 189 3.51 -6.87 -14.08
C ARG A 189 2.16 -6.19 -13.87
N LYS A 190 2.06 -4.87 -14.02
CA LYS A 190 0.77 -4.16 -13.95
C LYS A 190 -0.26 -4.77 -14.90
N LYS A 191 0.18 -5.05 -16.13
CA LYS A 191 -0.64 -5.74 -17.14
C LYS A 191 -0.73 -7.25 -16.87
N THR A 192 0.40 -7.91 -16.61
CA THR A 192 0.43 -9.38 -16.48
C THR A 192 -0.40 -9.89 -15.29
N VAL A 193 -0.41 -9.17 -14.16
CA VAL A 193 -1.22 -9.56 -12.99
C VAL A 193 -2.70 -9.45 -13.30
N THR A 194 -3.14 -8.35 -13.94
CA THR A 194 -4.53 -8.20 -14.37
C THR A 194 -4.94 -9.30 -15.33
N GLU A 195 -4.14 -9.58 -16.36
CA GLU A 195 -4.41 -10.65 -17.33
C GLU A 195 -4.46 -12.03 -16.65
N PHE A 196 -3.54 -12.31 -15.74
CA PHE A 196 -3.50 -13.57 -14.99
C PHE A 196 -4.79 -13.76 -14.18
N VAL A 197 -5.23 -12.73 -13.46
CA VAL A 197 -6.45 -12.77 -12.65
C VAL A 197 -7.69 -12.89 -13.54
N LEU A 198 -7.79 -12.09 -14.60
CA LEU A 198 -8.92 -12.16 -15.54
C LEU A 198 -9.05 -13.54 -16.19
N ASN A 199 -7.95 -14.11 -16.67
CA ASN A 199 -7.94 -15.46 -17.22
C ASN A 199 -8.33 -16.53 -16.21
N SER A 200 -8.14 -16.28 -14.91
CA SER A 200 -8.53 -17.19 -13.84
C SER A 200 -10.00 -17.10 -13.44
N ILE A 201 -10.72 -16.01 -13.78
CA ILE A 201 -12.11 -15.78 -13.36
C ILE A 201 -13.12 -15.69 -14.50
N LEU A 202 -12.74 -15.20 -15.68
CA LEU A 202 -13.66 -15.05 -16.81
C LEU A 202 -14.20 -16.41 -17.27
N ILE A 203 -15.47 -16.42 -17.68
CA ILE A 203 -16.10 -17.53 -18.38
C ILE A 203 -15.80 -17.34 -19.87
N LYS A 204 -15.22 -18.35 -20.52
CA LYS A 204 -14.95 -18.34 -21.96
C LYS A 204 -16.18 -18.76 -22.75
#